data_AF-A0A392NPE4-F1
#
_entry.id   AF-A0A392NPE4-F1
#
_cell.length_a   1.000
_cell.length_b   1.000
_cell.length_c   1.000
_cell.angle_alpha   90.00
_cell.angle_beta   90.00
_cell.angle_gamma   90.00
#
_symmetry.space_group_name_H-M   'P 1'
#
loop_
_entity.id
_entity.type
_entity.pdbx_description
1 polymer ?
#
loop_
_entity_poly.entity_id
_entity_poly.type
_entity_poly.pdbx_seq_one_letter_code
_entity_poly.pdbx_strand_id
1 'polypeptide(L)'
;MSWCFMGDFNVIIGHHEYRGSSVPASLPMSEFQEWTNANDLLHLPTRGAWFTWSNGRRGRAFTEKRLDRSICNQSWLNSCSMVSCSTLIKNKSDHFPILLNFQMNSTNYASQFKFLKMWTLHDSCKDLISNCWGTQIIGSPMFILSKKLKLLKEHLKNWNKEVFGNVHS
;
A
#
# COMPACT_ATOMS: atom_id res chain seq x y z
N MET A 1 -5.00 -6.53 -4.31
CA MET A 1 -4.84 -5.06 -4.23
C MET A 1 -4.44 -4.69 -2.81
N SER A 2 -3.50 -3.75 -2.62
CA SER A 2 -3.08 -3.27 -1.30
C SER A 2 -3.91 -2.05 -0.90
N TRP A 3 -4.51 -2.06 0.29
CA TRP A 3 -5.31 -0.94 0.78
C TRP A 3 -5.28 -0.81 2.31
N CYS A 4 -5.46 0.42 2.77
CA CYS A 4 -5.56 0.83 4.17
C CYS A 4 -6.68 1.87 4.31
N PHE A 5 -7.53 1.68 5.31
CA PHE A 5 -8.54 2.64 5.76
C PHE A 5 -8.03 3.36 7.00
N MET A 6 -8.38 4.63 7.12
CA MET A 6 -8.22 5.38 8.35
C MET A 6 -9.42 6.31 8.50
N GLY A 7 -9.96 6.38 9.71
CA GLY A 7 -10.97 7.36 10.04
C GLY A 7 -11.80 6.94 11.23
N ASP A 8 -12.92 7.64 11.38
CA ASP A 8 -13.95 7.38 12.37
C ASP A 8 -14.92 6.29 11.87
N PHE A 9 -14.93 5.15 12.57
CA PHE A 9 -15.85 4.05 12.29
C PHE A 9 -17.13 4.11 13.14
N ASN A 10 -17.21 5.06 14.09
CA ASN A 10 -18.31 5.21 15.04
C ASN A 10 -18.65 3.94 15.86
N VAL A 11 -17.70 3.02 15.98
CA VAL A 11 -17.88 1.73 16.66
C VAL A 11 -16.64 1.32 17.45
N ILE A 12 -16.88 0.75 18.63
CA ILE A 12 -15.87 0.13 19.49
C ILE A 12 -15.86 -1.38 19.24
N ILE A 13 -14.74 -2.07 19.47
CA ILE A 13 -14.63 -3.54 19.33
C ILE A 13 -14.78 -4.27 20.66
N GLY A 14 -14.84 -3.55 21.78
CA GLY A 14 -15.13 -4.16 23.08
C GLY A 14 -15.28 -3.14 24.20
N HIS A 15 -15.73 -3.63 25.36
CA HIS A 15 -15.92 -2.81 26.56
C HIS A 15 -14.65 -2.10 27.03
N HIS A 16 -13.47 -2.66 26.73
CA HIS A 16 -12.18 -2.05 27.05
C HIS A 16 -11.89 -0.74 26.28
N GLU A 17 -12.67 -0.44 25.26
CA GLU A 17 -12.61 0.79 24.46
C GLU A 17 -13.73 1.78 24.78
N TYR A 18 -14.48 1.51 25.85
CA TYR A 18 -15.53 2.37 26.36
C TYR A 18 -15.23 2.77 27.82
N ARG A 19 -15.40 4.05 28.14
CA ARG A 19 -15.43 4.53 29.51
C ARG A 19 -16.63 5.45 29.68
N GLY A 20 -17.54 5.08 30.57
CA GLY A 20 -18.75 5.84 30.85
C GLY A 20 -19.65 5.10 31.82
N SER A 21 -20.80 5.70 32.14
CA SER A 21 -21.76 5.15 33.12
C SER A 21 -22.74 4.13 32.54
N SER A 22 -22.82 4.02 31.21
CA SER A 22 -23.76 3.12 30.52
C SER A 22 -23.05 1.86 30.03
N VAL A 23 -23.81 0.79 29.80
CA VAL A 23 -23.28 -0.41 29.12
C VAL A 23 -23.40 -0.20 27.61
N PRO A 24 -22.30 -0.31 26.84
CA PRO A 24 -22.36 -0.19 25.39
C PRO A 24 -23.09 -1.39 24.75
N ALA A 25 -23.80 -1.15 23.64
CA ALA A 25 -24.51 -2.19 22.92
C ALA A 25 -23.53 -3.20 22.28
N SER A 26 -23.80 -4.49 22.44
CA SER A 26 -22.91 -5.57 21.96
C SER A 26 -22.97 -5.81 20.46
N LEU A 27 -24.15 -5.69 19.85
CA LEU A 27 -24.37 -6.07 18.46
C LEU A 27 -23.48 -5.30 17.45
N PRO A 28 -23.37 -3.95 17.50
CA PRO A 28 -22.48 -3.24 16.58
C PRO A 28 -21.01 -3.64 16.76
N MET A 29 -20.59 -3.97 17.98
CA MET A 29 -19.22 -4.42 18.26
C MET A 29 -18.94 -5.77 17.61
N SER A 30 -19.87 -6.72 17.76
CA SER A 30 -19.73 -8.05 17.16
C SER A 30 -19.77 -7.99 15.64
N GLU A 31 -20.71 -7.24 15.06
CA GLU A 31 -20.82 -7.09 13.59
C GLU A 31 -19.55 -6.46 12.99
N PHE A 32 -19.00 -5.44 13.64
CA PHE A 32 -17.77 -4.81 13.16
C PHE A 32 -16.54 -5.72 13.28
N GLN A 33 -16.46 -6.50 14.35
CA GLN A 33 -15.39 -7.49 14.54
C GLN A 33 -15.53 -8.63 13.53
N GLU A 34 -16.72 -9.14 13.30
CA GLU A 34 -17.02 -10.16 12.30
C GLU A 34 -16.68 -9.66 10.89
N TRP A 35 -17.07 -8.43 10.54
CA TRP A 35 -16.71 -7.81 9.27
C TRP A 35 -15.19 -7.71 9.09
N THR A 36 -14.47 -7.27 10.13
CA THR A 36 -13.00 -7.21 10.12
C THR A 36 -12.41 -8.59 9.85
N ASN A 37 -12.87 -9.60 10.60
CA ASN A 37 -12.35 -10.96 10.54
C ASN A 37 -12.67 -11.63 9.20
N ALA A 38 -13.90 -11.48 8.70
CA ALA A 38 -14.35 -12.07 7.44
C ALA A 38 -13.62 -11.50 6.21
N ASN A 39 -12.97 -10.35 6.35
CA ASN A 39 -12.21 -9.68 5.29
C ASN A 39 -10.68 -9.69 5.55
N ASP A 40 -10.21 -10.49 6.51
CA ASP A 40 -8.79 -10.60 6.89
C ASP A 40 -8.12 -9.24 7.15
N LEU A 41 -8.85 -8.36 7.84
CA LEU A 41 -8.40 -7.00 8.11
C LEU A 41 -7.62 -6.90 9.42
N LEU A 42 -6.58 -6.09 9.39
CA LEU A 42 -5.64 -5.90 10.49
C LEU A 42 -5.83 -4.51 11.07
N HIS A 43 -6.15 -4.44 12.35
CA HIS A 43 -6.17 -3.19 13.11
C HIS A 43 -4.74 -2.79 13.46
N LEU A 44 -4.27 -1.64 12.98
CA LEU A 44 -2.94 -1.15 13.30
C LEU A 44 -2.88 -0.63 14.74
N PRO A 45 -1.90 -1.06 15.56
CA PRO A 45 -1.76 -0.56 16.92
C PRO A 45 -1.48 0.96 16.94
N THR A 46 -2.35 1.73 17.58
CA THR A 46 -2.19 3.18 17.74
C THR A 46 -1.62 3.52 19.11
N ARG A 47 -0.47 4.20 19.13
CA ARG A 47 0.17 4.74 20.34
C ARG A 47 -0.48 6.05 20.79
N GLY A 48 -0.36 6.38 22.07
CA GLY A 48 -0.87 7.64 22.63
C GLY A 48 -2.19 7.44 23.38
N ALA A 49 -3.17 8.30 23.12
CA ALA A 49 -4.47 8.25 23.78
C ALA A 49 -5.17 6.92 23.52
N TRP A 50 -5.64 6.27 24.59
CA TRP A 50 -6.37 5.01 24.47
C TRP A 50 -7.74 5.21 23.83
N PHE A 51 -8.47 6.25 24.26
CA PHE A 51 -9.73 6.69 23.67
C PHE A 51 -9.47 7.80 22.67
N THR A 52 -10.09 7.71 21.49
CA THR A 52 -9.93 8.70 20.43
C THR A 52 -11.01 9.76 20.45
N TRP A 53 -12.11 9.55 21.17
CA TRP A 53 -13.23 10.50 21.25
C TRP A 53 -13.69 10.69 22.69
N SER A 54 -14.17 11.89 23.01
CA SER A 54 -14.85 12.19 24.29
C SER A 54 -16.01 13.15 24.08
N ASN A 55 -17.14 12.92 24.76
CA ASN A 55 -18.33 13.79 24.61
C ASN A 55 -18.22 15.19 25.24
N GLY A 56 -17.08 15.54 25.86
CA GLY A 56 -16.83 16.85 26.47
C GLY A 56 -17.68 17.17 27.72
N ARG A 57 -18.50 16.24 28.21
CA ARG A 57 -19.33 16.42 29.39
C ARG A 57 -18.53 16.22 30.68
N ARG A 58 -19.10 16.59 31.83
CA ARG A 58 -18.45 16.43 33.14
C ARG A 58 -19.18 15.41 34.01
N GLY A 59 -18.50 14.90 35.03
CA GLY A 59 -19.08 14.00 36.03
C GLY A 59 -19.62 12.70 35.43
N ARG A 60 -20.78 12.22 35.94
CA ARG A 60 -21.39 10.95 35.53
C ARG A 60 -21.81 10.88 34.05
N ALA A 61 -21.94 12.03 33.41
CA ALA A 61 -22.29 12.14 32.00
C ALA A 61 -21.06 12.11 31.07
N PHE A 62 -19.83 12.14 31.62
CA PHE A 62 -18.61 12.04 30.82
C PHE A 62 -18.50 10.65 30.19
N THR A 63 -18.14 10.61 28.91
CA THR A 63 -17.96 9.36 28.17
C THR A 63 -16.80 9.49 27.19
N GLU A 64 -15.96 8.47 27.15
CA GLU A 64 -14.85 8.33 26.21
C GLU A 64 -14.99 7.03 25.43
N LYS A 65 -14.63 7.05 24.14
CA LYS A 65 -14.69 5.91 23.24
C LYS A 65 -13.48 5.86 22.31
N ARG A 66 -13.12 4.68 21.84
CA ARG A 66 -12.16 4.50 20.74
C ARG A 66 -12.90 4.25 19.43
N LEU A 67 -13.13 5.32 18.68
CA LEU A 67 -13.95 5.30 17.45
C LEU A 67 -13.10 5.38 16.18
N ASP A 68 -11.94 6.01 16.27
CA ASP A 68 -11.03 6.24 15.15
C ASP A 68 -10.00 5.11 15.08
N ARG A 69 -9.77 4.57 13.87
CA ARG A 69 -8.85 3.45 13.65
C ARG A 69 -8.08 3.59 12.35
N SER A 70 -6.95 2.89 12.27
CA SER A 70 -6.31 2.56 10.99
C SER A 70 -6.39 1.04 10.79
N ILE A 71 -6.99 0.61 9.69
CA ILE A 71 -7.27 -0.80 9.38
C ILE A 71 -6.75 -1.09 7.98
N CYS A 72 -5.95 -2.14 7.81
CA CYS A 72 -5.36 -2.48 6.51
C CYS A 72 -5.49 -3.97 6.20
N ASN A 73 -5.32 -4.34 4.94
CA ASN A 73 -5.14 -5.75 4.59
C ASN A 73 -3.65 -6.16 4.65
N GLN A 74 -3.40 -7.48 4.72
CA GLN A 74 -2.04 -8.02 4.80
C GLN A 74 -1.14 -7.58 3.63
N SER A 75 -1.72 -7.45 2.42
CA SER A 75 -0.99 -6.99 1.22
C SER A 75 -0.40 -5.60 1.38
N TRP A 76 -1.16 -4.66 1.96
CA TRP A 76 -0.66 -3.30 2.23
C TRP A 76 0.42 -3.32 3.31
N LEU A 77 0.21 -4.07 4.39
CA LEU A 77 1.18 -4.18 5.48
C LEU A 77 2.53 -4.74 4.98
N ASN A 78 2.49 -5.79 4.15
CA ASN A 78 3.68 -6.39 3.52
C ASN A 78 4.39 -5.45 2.55
N SER A 79 3.67 -4.46 2.02
CA SER A 79 4.24 -3.46 1.11
C SER A 79 4.99 -2.35 1.88
N CYS A 80 4.88 -2.29 3.20
CA CYS A 80 5.56 -1.30 4.02
C CYS A 80 6.85 -1.87 4.66
N SER A 81 7.95 -1.12 4.59
CA SER A 81 9.18 -1.43 5.34
C SER A 81 9.07 -0.98 6.80
N MET A 82 8.24 0.03 7.05
CA MET A 82 7.97 0.59 8.36
C MET A 82 6.53 1.09 8.41
N VAL A 83 5.85 0.85 9.53
CA VAL A 83 4.52 1.38 9.81
C VAL A 83 4.41 1.74 11.28
N SER A 84 3.78 2.87 11.58
CA SER A 84 3.46 3.30 12.93
C SER A 84 2.20 4.15 12.94
N CYS A 85 1.37 3.97 13.94
CA CYS A 85 0.14 4.73 14.14
C CYS A 85 0.18 5.38 15.52
N SER A 86 -0.21 6.65 15.62
CA SER A 86 -0.24 7.39 16.88
C SER A 86 -1.35 8.43 16.91
N THR A 87 -1.81 8.80 18.11
CA THR A 87 -2.72 9.94 18.28
C THR A 87 -1.95 11.24 18.43
N LEU A 88 -2.43 12.31 17.82
CA LEU A 88 -1.97 13.68 18.06
C LEU A 88 -2.80 14.35 19.16
N ILE A 89 -2.29 15.46 19.70
CA ILE A 89 -3.03 16.29 20.65
C ILE A 89 -4.23 16.91 19.92
N LYS A 90 -5.42 16.76 20.49
CA LYS A 90 -6.62 17.41 19.96
C LYS A 90 -6.69 18.89 20.36
N ASN A 91 -7.10 19.73 19.43
CA ASN A 91 -7.39 21.15 19.67
C ASN A 91 -8.81 21.45 19.21
N LYS A 92 -9.70 21.81 20.16
CA LYS A 92 -11.14 22.12 19.95
C LYS A 92 -12.01 21.00 19.34
N SER A 93 -11.43 19.88 18.92
CA SER A 93 -12.16 18.67 18.52
C SER A 93 -12.48 17.80 19.74
N ASP A 94 -13.60 17.09 19.68
CA ASP A 94 -13.91 15.98 20.56
C ASP A 94 -13.07 14.72 20.23
N HIS A 95 -12.53 14.63 19.00
CA HIS A 95 -11.63 13.57 18.54
C HIS A 95 -10.13 13.91 18.69
N PHE A 96 -9.32 12.90 19.00
CA PHE A 96 -7.86 12.87 18.87
C PHE A 96 -7.48 12.46 17.44
N PRO A 97 -6.83 13.32 16.64
CA PRO A 97 -6.43 12.98 15.29
C PRO A 97 -5.49 11.77 15.26
N ILE A 98 -5.66 10.87 14.29
CA ILE A 98 -4.73 9.76 14.06
C ILE A 98 -3.67 10.18 13.04
N LEU A 99 -2.40 9.94 13.38
CA LEU A 99 -1.26 10.04 12.49
C LEU A 99 -0.76 8.63 12.15
N LEU A 100 -0.90 8.24 10.88
CA LEU A 100 -0.25 7.06 10.32
C LEU A 100 1.01 7.48 9.58
N ASN A 101 2.15 7.04 10.07
CA ASN A 101 3.43 7.19 9.41
C ASN A 101 3.87 5.84 8.86
N PHE A 102 4.17 5.77 7.57
CA PHE A 102 4.55 4.55 6.89
C PHE A 102 5.59 4.83 5.81
N GLN A 103 6.41 3.83 5.53
CA GLN A 103 7.35 3.83 4.43
C GLN A 103 7.07 2.62 3.56
N MET A 104 6.80 2.85 2.28
CA MET A 104 6.64 1.76 1.32
C MET A 104 8.01 1.14 1.02
N ASN A 105 8.04 -0.17 0.87
CA ASN A 105 9.18 -0.88 0.31
C ASN A 105 9.50 -0.24 -1.04
N SER A 106 10.64 0.42 -1.13
CA SER A 106 11.15 0.91 -2.42
C SER A 106 11.73 -0.28 -3.18
N THR A 107 10.89 -1.21 -3.64
CA THR A 107 11.30 -2.14 -4.69
C THR A 107 11.28 -1.39 -6.02
N ASN A 108 12.08 -0.34 -6.14
CA ASN A 108 12.59 0.11 -7.42
C ASN A 108 13.74 -0.83 -7.80
N TYR A 109 13.44 -2.11 -8.02
CA TYR A 109 14.28 -2.87 -8.92
C TYR A 109 13.98 -2.33 -10.32
N ALA A 110 14.58 -1.20 -10.66
CA ALA A 110 15.05 -1.01 -12.02
C ALA A 110 16.15 -2.06 -12.23
N SER A 111 15.75 -3.33 -12.40
CA SER A 111 16.62 -4.39 -12.84
C SER A 111 17.38 -3.81 -14.03
N GLN A 112 18.71 -3.70 -13.90
CA GLN A 112 19.54 -3.30 -15.01
C GLN A 112 19.19 -4.23 -16.16
N PHE A 113 18.85 -3.66 -17.31
CA PHE A 113 18.51 -4.47 -18.47
C PHE A 113 19.69 -5.41 -18.77
N LYS A 114 19.43 -6.70 -18.69
CA LYS A 114 20.38 -7.76 -19.06
C LYS A 114 19.84 -8.42 -20.31
N PHE A 115 20.71 -8.58 -21.30
CA PHE A 115 20.40 -9.41 -22.44
C PHE A 115 20.52 -10.87 -22.02
N LEU A 116 19.43 -11.64 -22.12
CA LEU A 116 19.41 -13.04 -21.69
C LEU A 116 19.80 -13.96 -22.86
N LYS A 117 20.75 -14.87 -22.63
CA LYS A 117 21.19 -15.85 -23.64
C LYS A 117 20.02 -16.68 -24.19
N MET A 118 19.02 -16.99 -23.38
CA MET A 118 17.83 -17.73 -23.82
C MET A 118 17.08 -17.03 -24.97
N TRP A 119 17.13 -15.70 -25.06
CA TRP A 119 16.47 -14.97 -26.13
C TRP A 119 17.01 -15.35 -27.50
N THR A 120 18.33 -15.62 -27.61
CA THR A 120 18.93 -16.01 -28.91
C THR A 120 18.48 -17.38 -29.40
N LEU A 121 17.85 -18.18 -28.54
CA LEU A 121 17.31 -19.50 -28.88
C LEU A 121 15.87 -19.44 -29.40
N HIS A 122 15.19 -18.30 -29.26
CA HIS A 122 13.82 -18.14 -29.75
C HIS A 122 13.83 -17.60 -31.18
N ASP A 123 13.02 -18.21 -32.04
CA ASP A 123 13.03 -17.96 -33.49
C ASP A 123 12.81 -16.49 -33.84
N SER A 124 11.87 -15.81 -33.17
CA SER A 124 11.54 -14.40 -33.41
C SER A 124 12.58 -13.38 -32.89
N CYS A 125 13.59 -13.80 -32.13
CA CYS A 125 14.54 -12.86 -31.51
C CYS A 125 15.39 -12.14 -32.56
N LYS A 126 15.87 -12.89 -33.58
CA LYS A 126 16.67 -12.32 -34.66
C LYS A 126 15.88 -11.28 -35.47
N ASP A 127 14.63 -11.57 -35.76
CA ASP A 127 13.75 -10.66 -36.51
C ASP A 127 13.49 -9.37 -35.73
N LEU A 128 13.25 -9.47 -34.42
CA LEU A 128 13.08 -8.30 -33.56
C LEU A 128 14.33 -7.40 -33.56
N ILE A 129 15.51 -7.99 -33.43
CA ILE A 129 16.79 -7.26 -33.47
C ILE A 129 16.96 -6.60 -34.84
N SER A 130 16.74 -7.34 -35.92
CA SER A 130 16.85 -6.85 -37.30
C SER A 130 15.93 -5.66 -37.56
N ASN A 131 14.67 -5.76 -37.15
CA ASN A 131 13.67 -4.70 -37.30
C ASN A 131 14.05 -3.42 -36.53
N CYS A 132 14.53 -3.56 -35.29
CA CYS A 132 15.04 -2.41 -34.52
C CYS A 132 16.28 -1.80 -35.19
N TRP A 133 17.17 -2.63 -35.74
CA TRP A 133 18.38 -2.16 -36.42
C TRP A 133 18.12 -1.56 -37.80
N GLY A 134 17.00 -1.90 -38.44
CA GLY A 134 16.55 -1.29 -39.70
C GLY A 134 15.96 0.11 -39.55
N THR A 135 15.59 0.53 -38.33
CA THR A 135 14.99 1.85 -38.10
C THR A 135 15.95 2.99 -38.48
N GLN A 136 15.51 3.92 -39.32
CA GLN A 136 16.30 5.06 -39.74
C GLN A 136 16.42 6.08 -38.61
N ILE A 137 17.65 6.40 -38.20
CA ILE A 137 17.95 7.39 -37.16
C ILE A 137 19.04 8.30 -37.68
N ILE A 138 18.83 9.62 -37.60
CA ILE A 138 19.73 10.65 -38.11
C ILE A 138 20.51 11.25 -36.93
N GLY A 139 21.82 11.40 -37.10
CA GLY A 139 22.71 12.02 -36.12
C GLY A 139 24.15 11.55 -36.28
N SER A 140 25.00 11.86 -35.30
CA SER A 140 26.37 11.31 -35.27
C SER A 140 26.35 9.79 -35.08
N PRO A 141 27.40 9.06 -35.50
CA PRO A 141 27.46 7.61 -35.34
C PRO A 141 27.17 7.12 -33.91
N MET A 142 27.73 7.82 -32.90
CA MET A 142 27.49 7.50 -31.49
C MET A 142 26.04 7.75 -31.06
N PHE A 143 25.41 8.82 -31.57
CA PHE A 143 24.01 9.10 -31.30
C PHE A 143 23.10 8.02 -31.92
N ILE A 144 23.37 7.63 -33.16
CA ILE A 144 22.64 6.58 -33.86
C ILE A 144 22.72 5.26 -33.08
N LEU A 145 23.93 4.84 -32.68
CA LEU A 145 24.15 3.63 -31.90
C LEU A 145 23.37 3.67 -30.57
N SER A 146 23.52 4.75 -29.81
CA SER A 146 22.84 4.92 -28.52
C SER A 146 21.31 4.84 -28.65
N LYS A 147 20.75 5.47 -29.68
CA LYS A 147 19.30 5.43 -29.93
C LYS A 147 18.82 4.05 -30.37
N LYS A 148 19.57 3.34 -31.24
CA LYS A 148 19.24 1.97 -31.63
C LYS A 148 19.27 1.01 -30.45
N LEU A 149 20.28 1.10 -29.57
CA LEU A 149 20.35 0.30 -28.35
C LEU A 149 19.20 0.60 -27.39
N LYS A 150 18.82 1.87 -27.23
CA LYS A 150 17.66 2.26 -26.41
C LYS A 150 16.36 1.69 -26.98
N LEU A 151 16.16 1.80 -28.30
CA LEU A 151 14.99 1.26 -29.00
C LEU A 151 14.89 -0.26 -28.82
N LEU A 152 16.01 -0.95 -29.03
CA LEU A 152 16.10 -2.40 -28.90
C LEU A 152 15.80 -2.86 -27.47
N LYS A 153 16.32 -2.16 -26.46
CA LYS A 153 16.04 -2.45 -25.04
C LYS A 153 14.54 -2.39 -24.72
N GLU A 154 13.82 -1.39 -25.22
CA GLU A 154 12.37 -1.27 -25.00
C GLU A 154 11.60 -2.42 -25.67
N HIS A 155 11.93 -2.74 -26.91
CA HIS A 155 11.28 -3.83 -27.64
C HIS A 155 11.55 -5.20 -26.99
N LEU A 156 12.80 -5.47 -26.61
CA LEU A 156 13.15 -6.72 -25.91
C LEU A 156 12.43 -6.86 -24.56
N LYS A 157 12.22 -5.77 -23.82
CA LYS A 157 11.46 -5.79 -22.57
C LYS A 157 9.99 -6.18 -22.78
N ASN A 158 9.35 -5.61 -23.80
CA ASN A 158 7.95 -5.91 -24.11
C ASN A 158 7.82 -7.33 -24.64
N TRP A 159 8.64 -7.69 -25.61
CA TRP A 159 8.67 -9.02 -26.19
C TRP A 159 8.98 -10.12 -25.16
N ASN A 160 9.90 -9.90 -24.22
CA ASN A 160 10.16 -10.86 -23.14
C ASN A 160 8.92 -11.12 -22.28
N LYS A 161 8.14 -10.08 -21.96
CA LYS A 161 6.89 -10.22 -21.19
C LYS A 161 5.83 -10.99 -21.97
N GLU A 162 5.71 -10.73 -23.27
CA GLU A 162 4.72 -11.37 -24.14
C GLU A 162 5.02 -12.84 -24.40
N VAL A 163 6.29 -13.18 -24.62
CA VAL A 163 6.71 -14.54 -25.03
C VAL A 163 7.05 -15.45 -23.85
N PHE A 164 7.73 -14.93 -22.82
CA PHE A 164 8.21 -15.74 -21.70
C PHE A 164 7.52 -15.44 -20.37
N GLY A 165 6.64 -14.42 -20.32
CA GLY A 165 6.05 -13.95 -19.07
C GLY A 165 7.02 -13.15 -18.20
N ASN A 166 6.68 -12.93 -16.92
CA ASN A 166 7.49 -12.13 -16.00
C ASN A 166 8.67 -12.97 -15.43
N VAL A 167 9.66 -13.29 -16.27
CA VAL A 167 10.87 -14.07 -15.91
C VAL A 167 11.80 -13.32 -14.92
N HIS A 168 11.41 -12.12 -14.50
CA HIS A 168 12.08 -11.35 -13.44
C HIS A 168 11.07 -11.02 -12.35
N SER A 169 10.85 -11.99 -11.46
CA SER A 169 10.46 -11.73 -10.07
C SER A 169 11.72 -11.79 -9.22
#